data_AF-A0A544QNG2-F1
#
_entry.id   AF-A0A544QNG2-F1
#
_cell.length_a   1.000
_cell.length_b   1.000
_cell.length_c   1.000
_cell.angle_alpha   90.00
_cell.angle_beta   90.00
_cell.angle_gamma   90.00
#
_symmetry.space_group_name_H-M   'P 1'
#
loop_
_entity.id
_entity.type
_entity.pdbx_description
1 polymer ?
#
loop_
_entity_poly.entity_id
_entity_poly.type
_entity_poly.pdbx_seq_one_letter_code
_entity_poly.pdbx_strand_id
1 'polypeptide(L)'
;MVSHTTCMRHFINQLMVAAGNAETDRAETEGASTETTGQTGDTVAWTDVSESDHVPSGSGTDDLSTTDSSASSEEVETLDAEHLLANVLNGLAAPTFIVDSAGHVSHLNEHACELFETTDAAAVGAPPATTHGGEELISGVLTTGEGITDREETVVIDGTERTLSRTITPFHDQTGEVVGAMETARDITEKVEEQRKTDQLEAYQEAVLDDLQDKLRRLAEGDLTIESSVPQPPAEFSEMQTVFEEFTDLNDHLTTAVSNYQSVLSRLTVLADDLDETSQDLSADGEEVAASVEEIAQSIEEIDEGSDDLAAETDEAEMAASNLTATIEEITASIQEIDAQTTEASTLALEGVDEGSDAVDQIRTATDATSDITDEVRTLETKMERVGETLDVISDIAEQTNLLALNANIEAARAGDAGDGFAVVADEVKTLAEESKESAAEIEEIITDAQDQTAAVAEQIAHTNGEVAEGADAVETVVDQLEEIETAIEKSSTATAEVSDAVEEQAKNMDSFTSTLDSAASMSEELSASVQEISAGLEQQATATDQVAGRADQLSATSDELYDRIDQFRLTKAESATVDDVEEK
;
A
#
# COMPACT_ATOMS: atom_id res chain seq x y z
N MET A 1 -16.00 17.06 14.71
CA MET A 1 -15.96 15.83 13.88
C MET A 1 -17.05 14.85 14.36
N VAL A 2 -18.25 14.82 13.77
CA VAL A 2 -19.31 13.83 14.14
C VAL A 2 -20.03 13.24 12.91
N SER A 3 -19.83 13.77 11.70
CA SER A 3 -20.60 13.36 10.51
C SER A 3 -20.07 12.13 9.77
N HIS A 4 -18.84 11.65 10.05
CA HIS A 4 -18.22 10.57 9.27
C HIS A 4 -18.58 9.15 9.77
N THR A 5 -18.71 8.96 11.09
CA THR A 5 -18.91 7.64 11.70
C THR A 5 -20.26 6.99 11.35
N THR A 6 -21.28 7.80 11.06
CA THR A 6 -22.63 7.32 10.69
C THR A 6 -22.67 6.76 9.26
N CYS A 7 -21.80 7.22 8.36
CA CYS A 7 -21.80 6.79 6.96
C CYS A 7 -21.24 5.36 6.81
N MET A 8 -20.13 5.06 7.50
CA MET A 8 -19.47 3.75 7.47
C MET A 8 -20.37 2.62 8.01
N ARG A 9 -21.17 2.92 9.04
CA ARG A 9 -22.10 1.95 9.66
C ARG A 9 -23.30 1.59 8.77
N HIS A 10 -23.63 2.42 7.76
CA HIS A 10 -24.66 2.09 6.77
C HIS A 10 -24.10 1.20 5.65
N PHE A 11 -22.83 1.35 5.30
CA PHE A 11 -22.16 0.58 4.24
C PHE A 11 -21.94 -0.89 4.65
N ILE A 12 -21.44 -1.13 5.86
CA ILE A 12 -21.23 -2.49 6.41
C ILE A 12 -22.55 -3.27 6.49
N ASN A 13 -23.66 -2.59 6.78
CA ASN A 13 -24.97 -3.23 6.92
C ASN A 13 -25.63 -3.59 5.57
N GLN A 14 -25.19 -3.00 4.44
CA GLN A 14 -25.60 -3.47 3.10
C GLN A 14 -24.79 -4.71 2.67
N LEU A 15 -23.51 -4.80 3.04
CA LEU A 15 -22.66 -5.95 2.70
C LEU A 15 -23.11 -7.26 3.36
N MET A 16 -23.57 -7.25 4.61
CA MET A 16 -24.12 -8.45 5.24
C MET A 16 -25.44 -8.93 4.61
N VAL A 17 -26.27 -8.03 4.08
CA VAL A 17 -27.53 -8.40 3.41
C VAL A 17 -27.27 -9.00 2.02
N ALA A 18 -26.18 -8.62 1.36
CA ALA A 18 -25.76 -9.23 0.09
C ALA A 18 -25.21 -10.66 0.29
N ALA A 19 -24.44 -10.90 1.37
CA ALA A 19 -23.86 -12.22 1.65
C ALA A 19 -24.90 -13.27 2.08
N GLY A 20 -26.00 -12.87 2.75
CA GLY A 20 -27.01 -13.79 3.29
C GLY A 20 -27.95 -14.45 2.27
N ASN A 21 -27.89 -14.08 0.98
CA ASN A 21 -28.81 -14.58 -0.06
C ASN A 21 -28.19 -15.62 -1.01
N ALA A 22 -26.94 -16.04 -0.80
CA ALA A 22 -26.25 -17.00 -1.68
C ALA A 22 -26.29 -18.47 -1.20
N GLU A 23 -26.89 -18.75 -0.04
CA GLU A 23 -26.83 -20.07 0.62
C GLU A 23 -28.15 -20.86 0.52
N THR A 24 -28.91 -20.68 -0.57
CA THR A 24 -30.18 -21.40 -0.80
C THR A 24 -30.36 -21.88 -2.26
N ASP A 25 -29.40 -22.66 -2.80
CA ASP A 25 -29.69 -23.54 -3.95
C ASP A 25 -28.65 -24.67 -4.16
N ARG A 26 -28.56 -25.62 -3.20
CA ARG A 26 -28.01 -26.97 -3.47
C ARG A 26 -28.37 -27.99 -2.38
N ALA A 27 -29.60 -28.49 -2.43
CA ALA A 27 -30.03 -29.72 -1.78
C ALA A 27 -31.01 -30.46 -2.71
N GLU A 28 -31.10 -31.78 -2.57
CA GLU A 28 -31.67 -32.73 -3.56
C GLU A 28 -30.71 -32.96 -4.76
N THR A 29 -30.37 -34.19 -5.18
CA THR A 29 -30.89 -35.54 -4.85
C THR A 29 -29.81 -36.63 -4.76
N GLU A 30 -30.19 -37.73 -4.10
CA GLU A 30 -29.72 -39.12 -4.33
C GLU A 30 -28.27 -39.53 -4.02
N GLY A 31 -28.07 -39.96 -2.77
CA GLY A 31 -27.19 -41.09 -2.46
C GLY A 31 -28.02 -42.33 -2.12
N ALA A 32 -27.86 -43.41 -2.90
CA ALA A 32 -28.43 -44.72 -2.60
C ALA A 32 -27.40 -45.83 -2.84
N SER A 33 -26.76 -46.31 -1.77
CA SER A 33 -26.14 -47.63 -1.70
C SER A 33 -27.26 -48.67 -1.48
N THR A 34 -27.27 -49.85 -2.11
CA THR A 34 -26.37 -51.00 -1.85
C THR A 34 -26.65 -52.15 -2.84
N GLU A 35 -25.75 -53.14 -2.82
CA GLU A 35 -25.94 -54.57 -3.16
C GLU A 35 -25.38 -55.17 -4.48
N THR A 36 -24.17 -55.70 -4.32
CA THR A 36 -23.88 -57.15 -4.38
C THR A 36 -23.60 -57.83 -5.74
N THR A 37 -22.59 -58.72 -5.70
CA THR A 37 -22.15 -59.71 -6.73
C THR A 37 -21.57 -59.15 -8.04
N GLY A 38 -20.59 -59.79 -8.66
CA GLY A 38 -19.85 -61.01 -8.28
C GLY A 38 -18.93 -61.44 -9.44
N GLN A 39 -17.67 -61.76 -9.16
CA GLN A 39 -16.69 -62.14 -10.18
C GLN A 39 -16.77 -63.65 -10.50
N THR A 40 -16.15 -64.07 -11.62
CA THR A 40 -16.26 -65.37 -12.30
C THR A 40 -17.56 -65.54 -13.10
N GLY A 41 -17.57 -65.98 -14.36
CA GLY A 41 -16.45 -66.35 -15.24
C GLY A 41 -16.71 -67.69 -15.91
N ASP A 42 -17.35 -67.69 -17.07
CA ASP A 42 -17.25 -68.82 -18.00
C ASP A 42 -17.48 -68.39 -19.47
N THR A 43 -16.81 -69.17 -20.31
CA THR A 43 -16.85 -69.36 -21.76
C THR A 43 -18.28 -69.39 -22.36
N VAL A 44 -18.44 -68.92 -23.62
CA VAL A 44 -18.96 -69.70 -24.78
C VAL A 44 -18.98 -68.85 -26.05
N ALA A 45 -19.00 -69.54 -27.20
CA ALA A 45 -18.67 -69.06 -28.54
C ALA A 45 -19.77 -68.29 -29.29
N TRP A 46 -19.31 -67.69 -30.38
CA TRP A 46 -20.04 -67.30 -31.58
C TRP A 46 -21.14 -68.29 -32.04
N THR A 47 -22.32 -67.77 -32.39
CA THR A 47 -23.08 -68.18 -33.59
C THR A 47 -24.11 -67.13 -33.99
N ASP A 48 -24.20 -66.91 -35.31
CA ASP A 48 -25.22 -66.27 -36.16
C ASP A 48 -26.37 -65.40 -35.63
N VAL A 49 -26.60 -64.32 -36.38
CA VAL A 49 -27.90 -63.62 -36.51
C VAL A 49 -28.24 -63.49 -38.00
N SER A 50 -29.26 -64.22 -38.46
CA SER A 50 -30.13 -63.79 -39.57
C SER A 50 -31.40 -64.65 -39.68
N GLU A 51 -32.45 -64.24 -38.98
CA GLU A 51 -33.86 -64.46 -39.34
C GLU A 51 -34.48 -63.06 -39.49
N SER A 52 -35.44 -62.78 -40.37
CA SER A 52 -36.17 -63.58 -41.35
C SER A 52 -36.80 -62.62 -42.36
N ASP A 53 -37.07 -63.05 -43.59
CA ASP A 53 -37.88 -62.26 -44.52
C ASP A 53 -39.17 -62.97 -44.93
N HIS A 54 -40.24 -62.20 -45.17
CA HIS A 54 -41.61 -62.69 -45.19
C HIS A 54 -42.09 -63.18 -46.57
N VAL A 55 -42.89 -64.25 -46.56
CA VAL A 55 -43.70 -64.71 -47.71
C VAL A 55 -44.90 -63.75 -47.92
N PRO A 56 -45.49 -63.68 -49.14
CA PRO A 56 -46.65 -64.54 -49.39
C PRO A 56 -46.89 -65.00 -50.85
N SER A 57 -47.37 -66.24 -51.01
CA SER A 57 -48.28 -66.76 -52.07
C SER A 57 -47.90 -66.66 -53.57
N GLY A 58 -48.09 -67.70 -54.40
CA GLY A 58 -48.62 -69.04 -54.15
C GLY A 58 -48.99 -69.81 -55.44
N SER A 59 -49.69 -70.95 -55.25
CA SER A 59 -50.31 -71.87 -56.24
C SER A 59 -49.43 -72.83 -57.08
N GLY A 60 -49.33 -74.08 -56.59
CA GLY A 60 -49.49 -75.35 -57.36
C GLY A 60 -48.39 -75.78 -58.35
N THR A 61 -48.27 -77.03 -58.79
CA THR A 61 -48.87 -78.35 -58.44
C THR A 61 -48.15 -79.41 -59.30
N ASP A 62 -47.82 -80.65 -58.93
CA ASP A 62 -47.87 -81.40 -57.65
C ASP A 62 -46.85 -82.58 -57.72
N ASP A 63 -46.59 -83.28 -56.60
CA ASP A 63 -45.82 -84.54 -56.55
C ASP A 63 -46.69 -85.77 -56.93
N LEU A 64 -46.04 -86.92 -57.13
CA LEU A 64 -46.58 -88.27 -57.36
C LEU A 64 -47.05 -88.61 -58.80
N SER A 65 -46.25 -89.40 -59.50
CA SER A 65 -46.63 -90.82 -59.62
C SER A 65 -45.48 -91.77 -59.99
N THR A 66 -45.57 -92.94 -59.38
CA THR A 66 -44.78 -94.15 -59.59
C THR A 66 -44.87 -94.73 -61.01
N THR A 67 -43.79 -95.39 -61.41
CA THR A 67 -43.73 -96.57 -62.29
C THR A 67 -45.06 -97.15 -62.82
N ASP A 68 -45.16 -97.31 -64.14
CA ASP A 68 -45.46 -98.63 -64.70
C ASP A 68 -44.66 -98.85 -65.99
N SER A 69 -44.39 -100.11 -66.32
CA SER A 69 -43.76 -100.52 -67.56
C SER A 69 -44.80 -101.04 -68.55
N SER A 70 -44.68 -100.69 -69.82
CA SER A 70 -44.82 -101.67 -70.90
C SER A 70 -44.39 -101.09 -72.23
N ALA A 71 -43.79 -101.95 -73.05
CA ALA A 71 -43.32 -101.59 -74.37
C ALA A 71 -44.47 -101.43 -75.37
N SER A 72 -44.35 -100.45 -76.27
CA SER A 72 -44.85 -100.58 -77.63
C SER A 72 -43.81 -100.00 -78.58
N SER A 73 -43.24 -100.87 -79.42
CA SER A 73 -42.33 -100.53 -80.50
C SER A 73 -43.08 -99.84 -81.65
N GLU A 74 -42.55 -98.73 -82.16
CA GLU A 74 -42.82 -98.22 -83.51
C GLU A 74 -41.58 -97.48 -84.03
N GLU A 75 -41.54 -97.16 -85.33
CA GLU A 75 -40.33 -97.32 -86.15
C GLU A 75 -39.27 -96.20 -86.10
N VAL A 76 -38.06 -96.58 -86.52
CA VAL A 76 -36.87 -95.72 -86.65
C VAL A 76 -36.91 -94.95 -87.97
N GLU A 77 -36.89 -93.62 -87.91
CA GLU A 77 -36.28 -92.81 -88.98
C GLU A 77 -34.80 -92.59 -88.67
N THR A 78 -33.95 -92.81 -89.67
CA THR A 78 -32.50 -92.61 -89.56
C THR A 78 -32.17 -91.12 -89.53
N LEU A 79 -31.94 -90.57 -88.34
CA LEU A 79 -31.38 -89.23 -88.17
C LEU A 79 -29.95 -89.18 -88.73
N ASP A 80 -29.72 -88.29 -89.68
CA ASP A 80 -28.43 -88.10 -90.34
C ASP A 80 -27.41 -87.47 -89.38
N ALA A 81 -26.16 -87.94 -89.43
CA ALA A 81 -25.16 -87.63 -88.39
C ALA A 81 -24.80 -86.12 -88.35
N GLU A 82 -24.84 -85.45 -89.50
CA GLU A 82 -24.56 -84.01 -89.63
C GLU A 82 -25.63 -83.14 -88.93
N HIS A 83 -26.92 -83.52 -89.04
CA HIS A 83 -28.02 -82.77 -88.39
C HIS A 83 -27.98 -82.88 -86.86
N LEU A 84 -27.41 -83.96 -86.31
CA LEU A 84 -27.29 -84.12 -84.86
C LEU A 84 -26.17 -83.22 -84.30
N LEU A 85 -25.04 -83.10 -85.00
CA LEU A 85 -23.92 -82.25 -84.60
C LEU A 85 -24.30 -80.76 -84.62
N ALA A 86 -24.96 -80.30 -85.70
CA ALA A 86 -25.42 -78.90 -85.80
C ALA A 86 -26.39 -78.51 -84.67
N ASN A 87 -27.32 -79.39 -84.30
CA ASN A 87 -28.24 -79.14 -83.19
C ASN A 87 -27.54 -79.15 -81.82
N VAL A 88 -26.53 -79.99 -81.62
CA VAL A 88 -25.72 -79.98 -80.38
C VAL A 88 -24.91 -78.69 -80.26
N LEU A 89 -24.30 -78.23 -81.36
CA LEU A 89 -23.52 -76.98 -81.40
C LEU A 89 -24.41 -75.74 -81.16
N ASN A 90 -25.58 -75.68 -81.78
CA ASN A 90 -26.57 -74.61 -81.52
C ASN A 90 -27.22 -74.71 -80.13
N GLY A 91 -27.08 -75.85 -79.43
CA GLY A 91 -27.45 -75.98 -78.02
C GLY A 91 -26.41 -75.43 -77.04
N LEU A 92 -25.21 -75.08 -77.49
CA LEU A 92 -24.17 -74.45 -76.66
C LEU A 92 -24.38 -72.94 -76.62
N ALA A 93 -24.63 -72.38 -75.44
CA ALA A 93 -24.81 -70.93 -75.23
C ALA A 93 -23.54 -70.08 -75.44
N ALA A 94 -22.39 -70.70 -75.76
CA ALA A 94 -21.16 -70.01 -76.10
C ALA A 94 -20.94 -70.03 -77.62
N PRO A 95 -20.51 -68.92 -78.24
CA PRO A 95 -19.94 -68.89 -79.58
C PRO A 95 -18.94 -70.02 -79.80
N THR A 96 -19.28 -71.00 -80.64
CA THR A 96 -18.52 -72.25 -80.81
C THR A 96 -18.22 -72.55 -82.28
N PHE A 97 -16.98 -72.93 -82.57
CA PHE A 97 -16.50 -73.40 -83.87
C PHE A 97 -15.84 -74.77 -83.71
N ILE A 98 -16.08 -75.70 -84.65
CA ILE A 98 -15.28 -76.92 -84.81
C ILE A 98 -14.42 -76.79 -86.06
N VAL A 99 -13.10 -76.88 -85.91
CA VAL A 99 -12.15 -77.05 -87.01
C VAL A 99 -11.78 -78.52 -87.23
N ASP A 100 -11.51 -78.87 -88.48
CA ASP A 100 -10.98 -80.17 -88.88
C ASP A 100 -9.46 -80.28 -88.65
N SER A 101 -8.89 -81.48 -88.91
CA SER A 101 -7.45 -81.74 -88.83
C SER A 101 -6.60 -80.98 -89.86
N ALA A 102 -7.22 -80.36 -90.86
CA ALA A 102 -6.54 -79.46 -91.80
C ALA A 102 -6.62 -77.99 -91.37
N GLY A 103 -7.20 -77.69 -90.20
CA GLY A 103 -7.34 -76.33 -89.66
C GLY A 103 -8.43 -75.50 -90.32
N HIS A 104 -9.35 -76.11 -91.07
CA HIS A 104 -10.50 -75.41 -91.68
C HIS A 104 -11.72 -75.55 -90.79
N VAL A 105 -12.55 -74.52 -90.70
CA VAL A 105 -13.82 -74.58 -89.97
C VAL A 105 -14.72 -75.60 -90.65
N SER A 106 -15.14 -76.63 -89.92
CA SER A 106 -16.09 -77.64 -90.38
C SER A 106 -17.53 -77.27 -90.04
N HIS A 107 -17.75 -76.67 -88.86
CA HIS A 107 -19.05 -76.28 -88.33
C HIS A 107 -18.88 -75.10 -87.38
N LEU A 108 -19.91 -74.29 -87.23
CA LEU A 108 -20.03 -73.29 -86.18
C LEU A 108 -21.49 -73.19 -85.71
N ASN A 109 -21.71 -72.57 -84.56
CA ASN A 109 -23.06 -72.31 -84.06
C ASN A 109 -23.56 -70.89 -84.38
N GLU A 110 -24.85 -70.65 -84.14
CA GLU A 110 -25.49 -69.35 -84.37
C GLU A 110 -24.83 -68.24 -83.55
N HIS A 111 -24.46 -68.49 -82.29
CA HIS A 111 -23.73 -67.52 -81.45
C HIS A 111 -22.32 -67.20 -81.98
N ALA A 112 -21.66 -68.14 -82.66
CA ALA A 112 -20.42 -67.90 -83.40
C ALA A 112 -20.63 -67.06 -84.66
N CYS A 113 -21.76 -67.23 -85.35
CA CYS A 113 -22.18 -66.32 -86.42
C CYS A 113 -22.43 -64.90 -85.88
N GLU A 114 -23.07 -64.77 -84.72
CA GLU A 114 -23.38 -63.48 -84.08
C GLU A 114 -22.14 -62.74 -83.56
N LEU A 115 -21.29 -63.39 -82.75
CA LEU A 115 -20.13 -62.73 -82.12
C LEU A 115 -19.11 -62.21 -83.14
N PHE A 116 -18.92 -62.95 -84.23
CA PHE A 116 -17.92 -62.69 -85.26
C PHE A 116 -18.53 -62.24 -86.60
N GLU A 117 -19.83 -61.91 -86.60
CA GLU A 117 -20.62 -61.40 -87.74
C GLU A 117 -20.41 -62.16 -89.06
N THR A 118 -20.30 -63.49 -88.95
CA THR A 118 -20.09 -64.41 -90.07
C THR A 118 -21.37 -65.19 -90.39
N THR A 119 -21.32 -66.02 -91.44
CA THR A 119 -22.38 -66.99 -91.73
C THR A 119 -21.77 -68.35 -91.97
N ASP A 120 -22.53 -69.40 -91.68
CA ASP A 120 -22.10 -70.79 -91.86
C ASP A 120 -21.53 -71.05 -93.28
N ALA A 121 -22.20 -70.51 -94.31
CA ALA A 121 -21.78 -70.59 -95.70
C ALA A 121 -20.52 -69.77 -96.08
N ALA A 122 -20.06 -68.86 -95.22
CA ALA A 122 -18.84 -68.05 -95.42
C ALA A 122 -17.64 -68.56 -94.60
N ALA A 123 -17.90 -69.13 -93.42
CA ALA A 123 -16.87 -69.65 -92.53
C ALA A 123 -16.52 -71.14 -92.80
N VAL A 124 -17.50 -72.00 -93.10
CA VAL A 124 -17.25 -73.43 -93.33
C VAL A 124 -16.37 -73.64 -94.56
N GLY A 125 -15.28 -74.38 -94.39
CA GLY A 125 -14.25 -74.62 -95.40
C GLY A 125 -13.18 -73.52 -95.49
N ALA A 126 -13.22 -72.48 -94.66
CA ALA A 126 -12.21 -71.43 -94.57
C ALA A 126 -11.33 -71.60 -93.31
N PRO A 127 -10.07 -71.10 -93.31
CA PRO A 127 -9.25 -71.07 -92.09
C PRO A 127 -9.78 -70.01 -91.10
N PRO A 128 -9.78 -70.29 -89.78
CA PRO A 128 -10.20 -69.38 -88.70
C PRO A 128 -9.71 -67.93 -88.82
N ALA A 129 -8.49 -67.73 -89.31
CA ALA A 129 -7.89 -66.41 -89.57
C ALA A 129 -8.81 -65.45 -90.34
N THR A 130 -9.59 -65.98 -91.28
CA THR A 130 -10.46 -65.20 -92.17
C THR A 130 -11.83 -64.88 -91.58
N THR A 131 -12.18 -65.52 -90.46
CA THR A 131 -13.50 -65.39 -89.81
C THR A 131 -13.39 -64.64 -88.49
N HIS A 132 -12.44 -65.01 -87.63
CA HIS A 132 -12.41 -64.52 -86.24
C HIS A 132 -10.99 -64.38 -85.64
N GLY A 133 -9.94 -64.57 -86.43
CA GLY A 133 -8.55 -64.51 -85.95
C GLY A 133 -8.19 -65.68 -85.01
N GLY A 134 -6.96 -65.68 -84.49
CA GLY A 134 -6.48 -66.74 -83.58
C GLY A 134 -5.96 -68.02 -84.28
N GLU A 135 -5.57 -67.94 -85.56
CA GLU A 135 -5.03 -69.08 -86.32
C GLU A 135 -3.81 -69.71 -85.65
N GLU A 136 -2.94 -68.93 -85.00
CA GLU A 136 -1.79 -69.45 -84.25
C GLU A 136 -2.22 -70.28 -83.02
N LEU A 137 -3.33 -69.93 -82.36
CA LEU A 137 -3.85 -70.67 -81.21
C LEU A 137 -4.42 -72.02 -81.65
N ILE A 138 -5.28 -72.02 -82.68
CA ILE A 138 -5.86 -73.25 -83.23
C ILE A 138 -4.79 -74.16 -83.84
N SER A 139 -3.90 -73.62 -84.69
CA SER A 139 -2.83 -74.38 -85.33
C SER A 139 -1.85 -74.95 -84.29
N GLY A 140 -1.60 -74.20 -83.21
CA GLY A 140 -0.88 -74.69 -82.03
C GLY A 140 -1.54 -75.93 -81.42
N VAL A 141 -2.81 -75.84 -81.03
CA VAL A 141 -3.57 -76.95 -80.40
C VAL A 141 -3.67 -78.17 -81.31
N LEU A 142 -3.89 -77.99 -82.62
CA LEU A 142 -3.92 -79.08 -83.60
C LEU A 142 -2.55 -79.76 -83.77
N THR A 143 -1.45 -79.04 -83.56
CA THR A 143 -0.09 -79.59 -83.67
C THR A 143 0.42 -80.24 -82.39
N THR A 144 0.07 -79.69 -81.22
CA THR A 144 0.55 -80.19 -79.91
C THR A 144 -0.39 -81.21 -79.27
N GLY A 145 -1.69 -81.14 -79.55
CA GLY A 145 -2.72 -81.91 -78.85
C GLY A 145 -3.01 -81.44 -77.42
N GLU A 146 -2.46 -80.29 -77.00
CA GLU A 146 -2.75 -79.67 -75.70
C GLU A 146 -3.81 -78.59 -75.87
N GLY A 147 -4.92 -78.70 -75.14
CA GLY A 147 -5.99 -77.70 -75.18
C GLY A 147 -5.63 -76.38 -74.48
N ILE A 148 -6.29 -75.31 -74.90
CA ILE A 148 -6.22 -73.97 -74.29
C ILE A 148 -7.51 -73.75 -73.50
N THR A 149 -7.43 -73.14 -72.32
CA THR A 149 -8.60 -72.85 -71.48
C THR A 149 -8.56 -71.40 -71.00
N ASP A 150 -9.69 -70.72 -71.14
CA ASP A 150 -10.01 -69.36 -70.70
C ASP A 150 -8.93 -68.32 -71.01
N ARG A 151 -8.27 -68.45 -72.16
CA ARG A 151 -7.21 -67.53 -72.58
C ARG A 151 -7.81 -66.22 -73.05
N GLU A 152 -7.54 -65.15 -72.32
CA GLU A 152 -7.97 -63.81 -72.67
C GLU A 152 -7.10 -63.22 -73.79
N GLU A 153 -7.74 -62.69 -74.82
CA GLU A 153 -7.11 -62.05 -75.97
C GLU A 153 -7.97 -60.87 -76.43
N THR A 154 -7.38 -59.67 -76.55
CA THR A 154 -8.07 -58.51 -77.11
C THR A 154 -7.99 -58.56 -78.64
N VAL A 155 -9.15 -58.63 -79.28
CA VAL A 155 -9.33 -58.74 -80.73
C VAL A 155 -10.17 -57.57 -81.22
N VAL A 156 -9.79 -56.96 -82.35
CA VAL A 156 -10.59 -55.90 -82.97
C VAL A 156 -11.68 -56.54 -83.83
N ILE A 157 -12.95 -56.34 -83.46
CA ILE A 157 -14.12 -56.79 -84.21
C ILE A 157 -14.93 -55.53 -84.59
N ASP A 158 -15.19 -55.36 -85.88
CA ASP A 158 -15.76 -54.14 -86.49
C ASP A 158 -15.17 -52.80 -85.98
N GLY A 159 -13.84 -52.75 -85.84
CA GLY A 159 -13.13 -51.55 -85.37
C GLY A 159 -13.31 -51.23 -83.88
N THR A 160 -14.02 -52.07 -83.13
CA THR A 160 -14.15 -52.00 -81.67
C THR A 160 -13.21 -53.03 -81.05
N GLU A 161 -12.43 -52.64 -80.02
CA GLU A 161 -11.66 -53.61 -79.24
C GLU A 161 -12.62 -54.43 -78.36
N ARG A 162 -12.59 -55.76 -78.51
CA ARG A 162 -13.29 -56.70 -77.64
C ARG A 162 -12.28 -57.63 -76.99
N THR A 163 -12.41 -57.87 -75.69
CA THR A 163 -11.61 -58.87 -74.98
C THR A 163 -12.39 -60.18 -74.95
N LEU A 164 -11.84 -61.21 -75.58
CA LEU A 164 -12.44 -62.53 -75.67
C LEU A 164 -11.68 -63.52 -74.79
N SER A 165 -12.40 -64.30 -73.98
CA SER A 165 -11.86 -65.49 -73.33
C SER A 165 -12.11 -66.69 -74.24
N ARG A 166 -11.03 -67.36 -74.67
CA ARG A 166 -11.04 -68.41 -75.69
C ARG A 166 -10.57 -69.75 -75.09
N THR A 167 -11.38 -70.78 -75.27
CA THR A 167 -11.10 -72.16 -74.84
C THR A 167 -11.11 -73.06 -76.07
N ILE A 168 -9.99 -73.73 -76.37
CA ILE A 168 -9.82 -74.59 -77.55
C ILE A 168 -9.53 -76.02 -77.09
N THR A 169 -10.46 -76.94 -77.36
CA THR A 169 -10.41 -78.34 -76.95
C THR A 169 -10.10 -79.23 -78.15
N PRO A 170 -8.97 -79.96 -78.21
CA PRO A 170 -8.67 -80.87 -79.30
C PRO A 170 -9.57 -82.12 -79.26
N PHE A 171 -9.89 -82.63 -80.44
CA PHE A 171 -10.58 -83.90 -80.63
C PHE A 171 -9.61 -84.97 -81.08
N HIS A 172 -9.65 -86.14 -80.43
CA HIS A 172 -8.76 -87.27 -80.73
C HIS A 172 -9.54 -88.45 -81.33
N ASP A 173 -8.91 -89.19 -82.23
CA ASP A 173 -9.46 -90.43 -82.76
C ASP A 173 -9.23 -91.63 -81.81
N GLN A 174 -9.63 -92.84 -82.26
CA GLN A 174 -9.47 -94.07 -81.49
C GLN A 174 -8.00 -94.53 -81.36
N THR A 175 -7.05 -93.89 -82.04
CA THR A 175 -5.61 -94.13 -81.96
C THR A 175 -4.86 -93.06 -81.16
N GLY A 176 -5.53 -91.94 -80.84
CA GLY A 176 -5.01 -90.80 -80.08
C GLY A 176 -4.56 -89.61 -80.95
N GLU A 177 -4.66 -89.71 -82.27
CA GLU A 177 -4.27 -88.66 -83.21
C GLU A 177 -5.32 -87.55 -83.23
N VAL A 178 -4.89 -86.28 -83.33
CA VAL A 178 -5.78 -85.12 -83.31
C VAL A 178 -6.51 -85.00 -84.65
N VAL A 179 -7.84 -85.11 -84.63
CA VAL A 179 -8.71 -85.08 -85.82
C VAL A 179 -9.44 -83.75 -86.03
N GLY A 180 -9.30 -82.82 -85.08
CA GLY A 180 -9.89 -81.50 -85.12
C GLY A 180 -9.79 -80.81 -83.76
N ALA A 181 -10.43 -79.65 -83.62
CA ALA A 181 -10.55 -78.97 -82.33
C ALA A 181 -11.86 -78.17 -82.28
N MET A 182 -12.40 -77.98 -81.08
CA MET A 182 -13.54 -77.10 -80.81
C MET A 182 -13.07 -75.88 -80.05
N GLU A 183 -13.21 -74.70 -80.65
CA GLU A 183 -13.06 -73.42 -79.98
C GLU A 183 -14.41 -72.96 -79.43
N THR A 184 -14.45 -72.56 -78.15
CA THR A 184 -15.51 -71.71 -77.59
C THR A 184 -14.93 -70.36 -77.21
N ALA A 185 -15.56 -69.27 -77.67
CA ALA A 185 -15.17 -67.90 -77.36
C ALA A 185 -16.26 -67.20 -76.55
N ARG A 186 -15.87 -66.39 -75.56
CA ARG A 186 -16.78 -65.60 -74.73
C ARG A 186 -16.31 -64.15 -74.70
N ASP A 187 -17.18 -63.22 -75.08
CA ASP A 187 -16.94 -61.80 -74.86
C ASP A 187 -16.95 -61.49 -73.35
N ILE A 188 -15.87 -60.88 -72.88
CA ILE A 188 -15.68 -60.44 -71.49
C ILE A 188 -15.31 -58.94 -71.42
N THR A 189 -15.45 -58.19 -72.51
CA THR A 189 -15.07 -56.77 -72.60
C THR A 189 -15.70 -55.93 -71.49
N GLU A 190 -17.03 -56.03 -71.34
CA GLU A 190 -17.80 -55.34 -70.28
C GLU A 190 -17.28 -55.71 -68.88
N LYS A 191 -16.98 -56.99 -68.64
CA LYS A 191 -16.45 -57.49 -67.36
C LYS A 191 -15.03 -56.97 -67.07
N VAL A 192 -14.17 -56.88 -68.09
CA VAL A 192 -12.80 -56.37 -67.95
C VAL A 192 -12.80 -54.85 -67.76
N GLU A 193 -13.70 -54.11 -68.43
CA GLU A 193 -13.88 -52.68 -68.18
C GLU A 193 -14.47 -52.39 -66.80
N GLU A 194 -15.44 -53.19 -66.33
CA GLU A 194 -16.02 -53.11 -64.98
C GLU A 194 -14.98 -53.44 -63.89
N GLN A 195 -14.13 -54.45 -64.12
CA GLN A 195 -13.00 -54.74 -63.24
C GLN A 195 -11.99 -53.58 -63.25
N ARG A 196 -11.61 -53.05 -64.43
CA ARG A 196 -10.70 -51.88 -64.53
C ARG A 196 -11.25 -50.65 -63.80
N LYS A 197 -12.56 -50.40 -63.89
CA LYS A 197 -13.25 -49.34 -63.13
C LYS A 197 -13.15 -49.57 -61.62
N THR A 198 -13.38 -50.80 -61.17
CA THR A 198 -13.30 -51.19 -59.76
C THR A 198 -11.88 -51.04 -59.23
N ASP A 199 -10.89 -51.64 -59.90
CA ASP A 199 -9.47 -51.60 -59.51
C ASP A 199 -8.95 -50.15 -59.42
N GLN A 200 -9.33 -49.27 -60.35
CA GLN A 200 -8.95 -47.87 -60.28
C GLN A 200 -9.71 -47.08 -59.21
N LEU A 201 -10.97 -47.41 -58.93
CA LEU A 201 -11.74 -46.79 -57.86
C LEU A 201 -11.16 -47.15 -56.48
N GLU A 202 -10.78 -48.41 -56.28
CA GLU A 202 -10.08 -48.89 -55.08
C GLU A 202 -8.72 -48.19 -54.92
N ALA A 203 -7.90 -48.14 -55.98
CA ALA A 203 -6.61 -47.44 -55.95
C ALA A 203 -6.74 -45.93 -55.70
N TYR A 204 -7.79 -45.29 -56.21
CA TYR A 204 -8.08 -43.88 -55.94
C TYR A 204 -8.56 -43.65 -54.50
N GLN A 205 -9.44 -44.52 -53.98
CA GLN A 205 -9.86 -44.49 -52.58
C GLN A 205 -8.66 -44.70 -51.63
N GLU A 206 -7.78 -45.66 -51.92
CA GLU A 206 -6.55 -45.91 -51.15
C GLU A 206 -5.63 -44.68 -51.16
N ALA A 207 -5.39 -44.07 -52.32
CA ALA A 207 -4.53 -42.89 -52.43
C ALA A 207 -5.07 -41.66 -51.68
N VAL A 208 -6.40 -41.43 -51.71
CA VAL A 208 -7.01 -40.30 -50.99
C VAL A 208 -7.13 -40.58 -49.48
N LEU A 209 -7.30 -41.85 -49.08
CA LEU A 209 -7.22 -42.27 -47.68
C LEU A 209 -5.81 -42.10 -47.10
N ASP A 210 -4.77 -42.44 -47.86
CA ASP A 210 -3.37 -42.29 -47.43
C ASP A 210 -2.96 -40.80 -47.31
N ASP A 211 -3.39 -39.96 -48.25
CA ASP A 211 -3.25 -38.49 -48.15
C ASP A 211 -3.95 -37.93 -46.91
N LEU A 212 -5.21 -38.31 -46.66
CA LEU A 212 -5.93 -37.90 -45.45
C LEU A 212 -5.24 -38.42 -44.18
N GLN A 213 -4.72 -39.65 -44.19
CA GLN A 213 -4.02 -40.26 -43.07
C GLN A 213 -2.69 -39.53 -42.79
N ASP A 214 -1.93 -39.14 -43.81
CA ASP A 214 -0.72 -38.32 -43.60
C ASP A 214 -1.05 -36.93 -43.08
N LYS A 215 -2.10 -36.28 -43.60
CA LYS A 215 -2.57 -34.98 -43.08
C LYS A 215 -2.99 -35.07 -41.61
N LEU A 216 -3.74 -36.11 -41.24
CA LEU A 216 -4.14 -36.35 -39.83
C LEU A 216 -2.93 -36.68 -38.94
N ARG A 217 -1.94 -37.42 -39.46
CA ARG A 217 -0.67 -37.69 -38.77
C ARG A 217 0.13 -36.40 -38.54
N ARG A 218 0.27 -35.56 -39.56
CA ARG A 218 0.91 -34.23 -39.48
C ARG A 218 0.19 -33.34 -38.47
N LEU A 219 -1.14 -33.31 -38.47
CA LEU A 219 -1.94 -32.57 -37.48
C LEU A 219 -1.68 -33.06 -36.06
N ALA A 220 -1.61 -34.37 -35.85
CA ALA A 220 -1.30 -34.98 -34.56
C ALA A 220 0.16 -34.74 -34.11
N GLU A 221 1.07 -34.51 -35.06
CA GLU A 221 2.46 -34.08 -34.83
C GLU A 221 2.60 -32.55 -34.63
N GLY A 222 1.48 -31.81 -34.52
CA GLY A 222 1.47 -30.36 -34.32
C GLY A 222 1.71 -29.53 -35.58
N ASP A 223 1.74 -30.15 -36.76
CA ASP A 223 1.92 -29.44 -38.03
C ASP A 223 0.59 -28.89 -38.55
N LEU A 224 0.40 -27.58 -38.37
CA LEU A 224 -0.76 -26.81 -38.83
C LEU A 224 -0.54 -26.19 -40.22
N THR A 225 0.46 -26.65 -40.97
CA THR A 225 0.75 -26.23 -42.36
C THR A 225 0.14 -27.15 -43.42
N ILE A 226 -0.95 -27.83 -43.07
CA ILE A 226 -1.65 -28.78 -43.94
C ILE A 226 -2.35 -28.03 -45.08
N GLU A 227 -2.14 -28.50 -46.31
CA GLU A 227 -2.75 -27.92 -47.51
C GLU A 227 -4.14 -28.51 -47.79
N SER A 228 -5.09 -27.65 -48.15
CA SER A 228 -6.41 -28.06 -48.63
C SER A 228 -6.34 -28.45 -50.10
N SER A 229 -5.85 -29.66 -50.38
CA SER A 229 -5.89 -30.24 -51.73
C SER A 229 -6.18 -31.74 -51.70
N VAL A 230 -7.21 -32.17 -52.43
CA VAL A 230 -7.50 -33.59 -52.69
C VAL A 230 -7.00 -33.91 -54.11
N PRO A 231 -6.32 -35.04 -54.36
CA PRO A 231 -5.95 -35.46 -55.71
C PRO A 231 -7.16 -35.50 -56.65
N GLN A 232 -7.07 -34.94 -57.86
CA GLN A 232 -8.20 -34.96 -58.80
C GLN A 232 -8.32 -36.34 -59.49
N PRO A 233 -9.54 -36.91 -59.60
CA PRO A 233 -9.75 -38.17 -60.31
C PRO A 233 -9.59 -37.99 -61.84
N PRO A 234 -9.27 -39.06 -62.59
CA PRO A 234 -9.27 -39.00 -64.05
C PRO A 234 -10.67 -38.77 -64.60
N ALA A 235 -10.80 -37.84 -65.55
CA ALA A 235 -12.09 -37.38 -66.09
C ALA A 235 -12.91 -38.46 -66.83
N GLU A 236 -12.36 -39.67 -67.02
CA GLU A 236 -13.04 -40.83 -67.61
C GLU A 236 -13.87 -41.66 -66.60
N PHE A 237 -13.78 -41.38 -65.29
CA PHE A 237 -14.51 -42.11 -64.25
C PHE A 237 -15.44 -41.21 -63.42
N SER A 238 -16.70 -41.13 -63.82
CA SER A 238 -17.75 -40.42 -63.08
C SER A 238 -17.96 -40.95 -61.65
N GLU A 239 -17.66 -42.21 -61.42
CA GLU A 239 -17.86 -42.93 -60.16
C GLU A 239 -16.85 -42.49 -59.09
N MET A 240 -15.66 -42.04 -59.48
CA MET A 240 -14.66 -41.45 -58.57
C MET A 240 -14.99 -40.00 -58.19
N GLN A 241 -15.84 -39.31 -58.96
CA GLN A 241 -16.22 -37.92 -58.70
C GLN A 241 -16.98 -37.80 -57.36
N THR A 242 -17.84 -38.76 -57.03
CA THR A 242 -18.53 -38.82 -55.73
C THR A 242 -17.53 -38.95 -54.58
N VAL A 243 -16.53 -39.83 -54.72
CA VAL A 243 -15.46 -40.00 -53.73
C VAL A 243 -14.64 -38.71 -53.58
N PHE A 244 -14.27 -38.07 -54.70
CA PHE A 244 -13.59 -36.78 -54.68
C PHE A 244 -14.40 -35.70 -53.92
N GLU A 245 -15.71 -35.63 -54.14
CA GLU A 245 -16.59 -34.66 -53.47
C GLU A 245 -16.71 -34.93 -51.96
N GLU A 246 -16.91 -36.18 -51.54
CA GLU A 246 -16.96 -36.57 -50.12
C GLU A 246 -15.63 -36.31 -49.39
N PHE A 247 -14.50 -36.64 -50.01
CA PHE A 247 -13.18 -36.36 -49.42
C PHE A 247 -12.81 -34.87 -49.47
N THR A 248 -13.33 -34.11 -50.44
CA THR A 248 -13.17 -32.63 -50.46
C THR A 248 -13.90 -32.01 -49.28
N ASP A 249 -15.15 -32.40 -49.00
CA ASP A 249 -15.90 -31.95 -47.84
C ASP A 249 -15.20 -32.31 -46.51
N LEU A 250 -14.67 -33.52 -46.40
CA LEU A 250 -13.89 -33.94 -45.23
C LEU A 250 -12.56 -33.15 -45.07
N ASN A 251 -11.89 -32.84 -46.17
CA ASN A 251 -10.69 -32.02 -46.20
C ASN A 251 -10.99 -30.53 -45.89
N ASP A 252 -12.15 -30.00 -46.27
CA ASP A 252 -12.63 -28.66 -45.89
C ASP A 252 -12.99 -28.59 -44.40
N HIS A 253 -13.60 -29.64 -43.84
CA HIS A 253 -13.79 -29.79 -42.39
C HIS A 253 -12.46 -29.85 -41.64
N LEU A 254 -11.46 -30.58 -42.16
CA LEU A 254 -10.11 -30.63 -41.60
C LEU A 254 -9.43 -29.25 -41.65
N THR A 255 -9.53 -28.55 -42.78
CA THR A 255 -9.00 -27.19 -42.96
C THR A 255 -9.64 -26.20 -41.98
N THR A 256 -10.96 -26.32 -41.77
CA THR A 256 -11.70 -25.53 -40.78
C THR A 256 -11.23 -25.82 -39.35
N ALA A 257 -10.96 -27.09 -39.00
CA ALA A 257 -10.40 -27.45 -37.71
C ALA A 257 -8.98 -26.87 -37.51
N VAL A 258 -8.11 -26.98 -38.52
CA VAL A 258 -6.75 -26.39 -38.50
C VAL A 258 -6.83 -24.86 -38.31
N SER A 259 -7.71 -24.18 -39.03
CA SER A 259 -7.90 -22.73 -38.89
C SER A 259 -8.39 -22.32 -37.48
N ASN A 260 -9.30 -23.11 -36.89
CA ASN A 260 -9.72 -22.91 -35.50
C ASN A 260 -8.56 -23.11 -34.50
N TYR A 261 -7.71 -24.13 -34.69
CA TYR A 261 -6.53 -24.34 -33.84
C TYR A 261 -5.51 -23.20 -33.98
N GLN A 262 -5.23 -22.73 -35.21
CA GLN A 262 -4.37 -21.57 -35.45
C GLN A 262 -4.90 -20.30 -34.75
N SER A 263 -6.21 -20.07 -34.78
CA SER A 263 -6.88 -18.95 -34.09
C SER A 263 -6.76 -19.04 -32.57
N VAL A 264 -6.92 -20.24 -31.99
CA VAL A 264 -6.71 -20.48 -30.55
C VAL A 264 -5.26 -20.25 -30.17
N LEU A 265 -4.29 -20.78 -30.93
CA LEU A 265 -2.86 -20.61 -30.64
C LEU A 265 -2.44 -19.14 -30.76
N SER A 266 -2.84 -18.43 -31.81
CA SER A 266 -2.60 -16.99 -31.94
C SER A 266 -3.13 -16.20 -30.74
N ARG A 267 -4.31 -16.57 -30.22
CA ARG A 267 -4.86 -15.92 -29.03
C ARG A 267 -4.15 -16.32 -27.73
N LEU A 268 -3.61 -17.54 -27.65
CA LEU A 268 -2.77 -17.95 -26.53
C LEU A 268 -1.41 -17.24 -26.56
N THR A 269 -0.85 -16.93 -27.74
CA THR A 269 0.37 -16.11 -27.88
C THR A 269 0.15 -14.72 -27.31
N VAL A 270 -0.92 -14.02 -27.74
CA VAL A 270 -1.25 -12.68 -27.21
C VAL A 270 -1.48 -12.71 -25.69
N LEU A 271 -2.12 -13.77 -25.17
CA LEU A 271 -2.30 -13.92 -23.72
C LEU A 271 -1.01 -14.24 -22.96
N ALA A 272 0.02 -14.74 -23.62
CA ALA A 272 1.35 -14.91 -23.04
C ALA A 272 2.13 -13.58 -23.06
N ASP A 273 2.08 -12.83 -24.18
CA ASP A 273 2.63 -11.46 -24.26
C ASP A 273 2.04 -10.57 -23.15
N ASP A 274 0.70 -10.52 -23.05
CA ASP A 274 -0.03 -9.76 -22.02
C ASP A 274 0.38 -10.19 -20.59
N LEU A 275 0.67 -11.48 -20.37
CA LEU A 275 1.02 -12.04 -19.06
C LEU A 275 2.45 -11.71 -18.65
N ASP A 276 3.39 -11.69 -19.61
CA ASP A 276 4.77 -11.32 -19.36
C ASP A 276 4.91 -9.80 -19.16
N GLU A 277 4.26 -8.97 -19.98
CA GLU A 277 4.21 -7.50 -19.77
C GLU A 277 3.63 -7.18 -18.37
N THR A 278 2.49 -7.78 -18.00
CA THR A 278 1.90 -7.62 -16.66
C THR A 278 2.84 -8.09 -15.53
N SER A 279 3.67 -9.11 -15.80
CA SER A 279 4.65 -9.60 -14.83
C SER A 279 5.81 -8.63 -14.64
N GLN A 280 6.34 -8.07 -15.73
CA GLN A 280 7.42 -7.09 -15.70
C GLN A 280 6.98 -5.82 -14.97
N ASP A 281 5.79 -5.29 -15.29
CA ASP A 281 5.17 -4.16 -14.59
C ASP A 281 5.02 -4.44 -13.08
N LEU A 282 4.49 -5.61 -12.71
CA LEU A 282 4.29 -5.98 -11.31
C LEU A 282 5.61 -6.14 -10.52
N SER A 283 6.68 -6.54 -11.20
CA SER A 283 8.02 -6.60 -10.61
C SER A 283 8.57 -5.20 -10.37
N ALA A 284 8.46 -4.29 -11.35
CA ALA A 284 8.90 -2.90 -11.24
C ALA A 284 8.12 -2.12 -10.16
N ASP A 285 6.79 -2.26 -10.11
CA ASP A 285 5.94 -1.72 -9.04
C ASP A 285 6.36 -2.28 -7.67
N GLY A 286 6.73 -3.57 -7.61
CA GLY A 286 7.25 -4.23 -6.41
C GLY A 286 8.56 -3.61 -5.92
N GLU A 287 9.52 -3.37 -6.81
CA GLU A 287 10.79 -2.71 -6.48
C GLU A 287 10.58 -1.26 -6.00
N GLU A 288 9.69 -0.48 -6.62
CA GLU A 288 9.38 0.90 -6.20
C GLU A 288 8.72 0.92 -4.80
N VAL A 289 7.81 -0.01 -4.51
CA VAL A 289 7.20 -0.15 -3.18
C VAL A 289 8.22 -0.62 -2.15
N ALA A 290 9.15 -1.52 -2.49
CA ALA A 290 10.22 -1.95 -1.58
C ALA A 290 11.13 -0.77 -1.18
N ALA A 291 11.59 0.01 -2.16
CA ALA A 291 12.40 1.21 -1.90
C ALA A 291 11.65 2.25 -1.05
N SER A 292 10.35 2.42 -1.29
CA SER A 292 9.49 3.31 -0.49
C SER A 292 9.37 2.83 0.96
N VAL A 293 9.29 1.51 1.20
CA VAL A 293 9.26 0.93 2.55
C VAL A 293 10.58 1.16 3.29
N GLU A 294 11.73 1.05 2.60
CA GLU A 294 13.04 1.37 3.19
C GLU A 294 13.17 2.86 3.58
N GLU A 295 12.71 3.79 2.72
CA GLU A 295 12.74 5.23 3.01
C GLU A 295 11.84 5.59 4.22
N ILE A 296 10.65 4.98 4.33
CA ILE A 296 9.77 5.18 5.48
C ILE A 296 10.37 4.54 6.74
N ALA A 297 11.03 3.38 6.64
CA ALA A 297 11.71 2.74 7.78
C ALA A 297 12.84 3.61 8.34
N GLN A 298 13.68 4.20 7.47
CA GLN A 298 14.69 5.17 7.90
C GLN A 298 14.05 6.40 8.56
N SER A 299 12.99 6.93 7.95
CA SER A 299 12.26 8.10 8.51
C SER A 299 11.67 7.81 9.89
N ILE A 300 11.30 6.55 10.17
CA ILE A 300 10.77 6.13 11.46
C ILE A 300 11.88 5.94 12.51
N GLU A 301 13.07 5.48 12.12
CA GLU A 301 14.24 5.43 13.01
C GLU A 301 14.66 6.85 13.44
N GLU A 302 14.64 7.83 12.53
CA GLU A 302 14.86 9.26 12.84
C GLU A 302 13.77 9.85 13.76
N ILE A 303 12.52 9.38 13.66
CA ILE A 303 11.42 9.80 14.56
C ILE A 303 11.53 9.15 15.94
N ASP A 304 12.02 7.91 16.04
CA ASP A 304 12.25 7.22 17.32
C ASP A 304 13.36 7.90 18.12
N GLU A 305 14.51 8.19 17.49
CA GLU A 305 15.61 8.96 18.11
C GLU A 305 15.14 10.35 18.56
N GLY A 306 14.35 11.05 17.72
CA GLY A 306 13.73 12.33 18.08
C GLY A 306 12.68 12.26 19.20
N SER A 307 12.06 11.10 19.41
CA SER A 307 11.11 10.87 20.51
C SER A 307 11.86 10.65 21.84
N ASP A 308 12.94 9.86 21.81
CA ASP A 308 13.82 9.66 22.97
C ASP A 308 14.51 10.97 23.41
N ASP A 309 14.98 11.78 22.46
CA ASP A 309 15.53 13.12 22.73
C ASP A 309 14.48 14.05 23.37
N LEU A 310 13.24 14.04 22.86
CA LEU A 310 12.14 14.84 23.42
C LEU A 310 11.78 14.42 24.85
N ALA A 311 11.79 13.11 25.14
CA ALA A 311 11.59 12.62 26.51
C ALA A 311 12.69 13.13 27.45
N ALA A 312 13.96 13.03 27.04
CA ALA A 312 15.10 13.48 27.83
C ALA A 312 15.09 15.01 28.07
N GLU A 313 14.78 15.82 27.05
CA GLU A 313 14.67 17.28 27.21
C GLU A 313 13.47 17.67 28.08
N THR A 314 12.38 16.89 28.06
CA THR A 314 11.22 17.08 28.95
C THR A 314 11.57 16.79 30.41
N ASP A 315 12.29 15.70 30.70
CA ASP A 315 12.79 15.37 32.05
C ASP A 315 13.74 16.47 32.59
N GLU A 316 14.64 16.99 31.75
CA GLU A 316 15.53 18.10 32.13
C GLU A 316 14.75 19.39 32.41
N ALA A 317 13.72 19.68 31.60
CA ALA A 317 12.85 20.83 31.81
C ALA A 317 11.97 20.70 33.07
N GLU A 318 11.52 19.49 33.45
CA GLU A 318 10.78 19.25 34.69
C GLU A 318 11.68 19.50 35.91
N MET A 319 12.93 19.00 35.89
CA MET A 319 13.92 19.30 36.92
C MET A 319 14.20 20.81 37.02
N ALA A 320 14.32 21.52 35.90
CA ALA A 320 14.48 22.97 35.89
C ALA A 320 13.25 23.69 36.47
N ALA A 321 12.04 23.24 36.14
CA ALA A 321 10.79 23.79 36.66
C ALA A 321 10.69 23.60 38.19
N SER A 322 11.01 22.41 38.69
CA SER A 322 11.03 22.12 40.13
C SER A 322 11.96 23.04 40.91
N ASN A 323 13.19 23.27 40.38
CA ASN A 323 14.15 24.20 40.98
C ASN A 323 13.66 25.67 40.95
N LEU A 324 12.99 26.09 39.88
CA LEU A 324 12.39 27.42 39.79
C LEU A 324 11.25 27.61 40.79
N THR A 325 10.38 26.62 40.98
CA THR A 325 9.33 26.65 42.00
C THR A 325 9.90 26.78 43.41
N ALA A 326 10.94 26.00 43.75
CA ALA A 326 11.64 26.15 45.04
C ALA A 326 12.27 27.56 45.23
N THR A 327 12.80 28.14 44.15
CA THR A 327 13.35 29.51 44.16
C THR A 327 12.25 30.56 44.37
N ILE A 328 11.07 30.37 43.78
CA ILE A 328 9.89 31.23 43.97
C ILE A 328 9.41 31.18 45.43
N GLU A 329 9.40 30.01 46.06
CA GLU A 329 9.08 29.86 47.49
C GLU A 329 10.10 30.59 48.39
N GLU A 330 11.41 30.47 48.10
CA GLU A 330 12.47 31.16 48.85
C GLU A 330 12.40 32.69 48.72
N ILE A 331 12.12 33.19 47.50
CA ILE A 331 11.90 34.63 47.27
C ILE A 331 10.63 35.09 48.01
N THR A 332 9.54 34.31 47.99
CA THR A 332 8.30 34.63 48.70
C THR A 332 8.52 34.75 50.21
N ALA A 333 9.30 33.84 50.80
CA ALA A 333 9.68 33.91 52.20
C ALA A 333 10.55 35.15 52.50
N SER A 334 11.48 35.48 51.60
CA SER A 334 12.35 36.67 51.72
C SER A 334 11.55 37.98 51.67
N ILE A 335 10.53 38.05 50.82
CA ILE A 335 9.59 39.19 50.72
C ILE A 335 8.83 39.39 52.04
N GLN A 336 8.35 38.30 52.65
CA GLN A 336 7.65 38.35 53.94
C GLN A 336 8.57 38.83 55.09
N GLU A 337 9.85 38.45 55.07
CA GLU A 337 10.84 38.96 56.03
C GLU A 337 11.12 40.46 55.81
N ILE A 338 11.29 40.90 54.56
CA ILE A 338 11.50 42.32 54.22
C ILE A 338 10.29 43.18 54.61
N ASP A 339 9.06 42.72 54.35
CA ASP A 339 7.84 43.46 54.72
C ASP A 339 7.72 43.65 56.25
N ALA A 340 8.04 42.60 57.03
CA ALA A 340 8.07 42.67 58.48
C ALA A 340 9.17 43.65 58.99
N GLN A 341 10.38 43.58 58.43
CA GLN A 341 11.47 44.51 58.79
C GLN A 341 11.15 45.96 58.39
N THR A 342 10.49 46.17 57.25
CA THR A 342 10.08 47.49 56.76
C THR A 342 8.99 48.10 57.66
N THR A 343 8.06 47.27 58.14
CA THR A 343 7.04 47.66 59.12
C THR A 343 7.63 48.02 60.49
N GLU A 344 8.60 47.24 60.98
CA GLU A 344 9.33 47.54 62.22
C GLU A 344 10.13 48.85 62.09
N ALA A 345 10.85 49.03 60.99
CA ALA A 345 11.61 50.25 60.72
C ALA A 345 10.70 51.50 60.61
N SER A 346 9.53 51.39 59.97
CA SER A 346 8.54 52.48 59.92
C SER A 346 8.09 52.88 61.32
N THR A 347 7.79 51.88 62.17
CA THR A 347 7.38 52.11 63.57
C THR A 347 8.47 52.85 64.35
N LEU A 348 9.72 52.40 64.26
CA LEU A 348 10.86 53.02 64.94
C LEU A 348 11.16 54.44 64.43
N ALA A 349 10.98 54.71 63.13
CA ALA A 349 11.15 56.05 62.58
C ALA A 349 10.08 57.01 63.11
N LEU A 350 8.81 56.59 63.14
CA LEU A 350 7.70 57.38 63.67
C LEU A 350 7.83 57.63 65.18
N GLU A 351 8.23 56.62 65.96
CA GLU A 351 8.53 56.78 67.39
C GLU A 351 9.68 57.79 67.61
N GLY A 352 10.72 57.74 66.78
CA GLY A 352 11.83 58.70 66.85
C GLY A 352 11.45 60.15 66.49
N VAL A 353 10.51 60.34 65.55
CA VAL A 353 9.96 61.67 65.22
C VAL A 353 9.15 62.24 66.39
N ASP A 354 8.36 61.41 67.07
CA ASP A 354 7.58 61.79 68.25
C ASP A 354 8.51 62.16 69.43
N GLU A 355 9.47 61.28 69.77
CA GLU A 355 10.47 61.54 70.83
C GLU A 355 11.34 62.78 70.55
N GLY A 356 11.74 62.98 69.29
CA GLY A 356 12.51 64.16 68.87
C GLY A 356 11.71 65.46 68.96
N SER A 357 10.43 65.43 68.58
CA SER A 357 9.52 66.57 68.71
C SER A 357 9.29 66.95 70.17
N ASP A 358 9.05 65.95 71.04
CA ASP A 358 8.92 66.13 72.49
C ASP A 358 10.19 66.72 73.11
N ALA A 359 11.37 66.34 72.62
CA ALA A 359 12.65 66.90 73.07
C ALA A 359 12.82 68.37 72.66
N VAL A 360 12.44 68.75 71.43
CA VAL A 360 12.47 70.16 70.97
C VAL A 360 11.54 71.04 71.84
N ASP A 361 10.33 70.59 72.15
CA ASP A 361 9.40 71.37 72.97
C ASP A 361 9.84 71.47 74.45
N GLN A 362 10.53 70.45 74.98
CA GLN A 362 11.22 70.54 76.27
C GLN A 362 12.37 71.57 76.25
N ILE A 363 13.16 71.60 75.17
CA ILE A 363 14.26 72.57 75.00
C ILE A 363 13.71 74.00 74.87
N ARG A 364 12.60 74.21 74.14
CA ARG A 364 11.90 75.51 74.07
C ARG A 364 11.44 75.96 75.46
N THR A 365 10.82 75.06 76.23
CA THR A 365 10.39 75.32 77.61
C THR A 365 11.57 75.70 78.53
N ALA A 366 12.72 75.05 78.39
CA ALA A 366 13.93 75.37 79.13
C ALA A 366 14.54 76.73 78.72
N THR A 367 14.44 77.09 77.43
CA THR A 367 14.88 78.38 76.89
C THR A 367 14.02 79.52 77.45
N ASP A 368 12.69 79.36 77.45
CA ASP A 368 11.76 80.34 78.05
C ASP A 368 12.06 80.57 79.54
N ALA A 369 12.22 79.49 80.31
CA ALA A 369 12.58 79.57 81.73
C ALA A 369 13.94 80.26 81.97
N THR A 370 14.88 80.12 81.04
CA THR A 370 16.20 80.76 81.13
C THR A 370 16.14 82.24 80.71
N SER A 371 15.22 82.61 79.82
CA SER A 371 14.87 84.01 79.54
C SER A 371 14.28 84.70 80.76
N ASP A 372 13.35 84.06 81.48
CA ASP A 372 12.77 84.59 82.73
C ASP A 372 13.85 84.87 83.79
N ILE A 373 14.83 83.95 83.95
CA ILE A 373 15.98 84.17 84.85
C ILE A 373 16.81 85.39 84.41
N THR A 374 17.01 85.57 83.10
CA THR A 374 17.74 86.72 82.55
C THR A 374 17.09 88.04 82.93
N ASP A 375 15.75 88.12 82.93
CA ASP A 375 15.01 89.33 83.29
C ASP A 375 15.00 89.60 84.81
N GLU A 376 14.98 88.58 85.67
CA GLU A 376 15.16 88.78 87.12
C GLU A 376 16.61 89.21 87.44
N VAL A 377 17.62 88.72 86.70
CA VAL A 377 19.02 89.15 86.81
C VAL A 377 19.19 90.63 86.45
N ARG A 378 18.61 91.09 85.31
CA ARG A 378 18.56 92.54 84.95
C ARG A 378 17.84 93.38 86.02
N THR A 379 16.79 92.82 86.60
CA THR A 379 16.04 93.46 87.68
C THR A 379 16.88 93.56 88.96
N LEU A 380 17.74 92.58 89.25
CA LEU A 380 18.70 92.59 90.35
C LEU A 380 19.80 93.63 90.13
N GLU A 381 20.39 93.69 88.94
CA GLU A 381 21.38 94.68 88.52
C GLU A 381 20.86 96.12 88.75
N THR A 382 19.65 96.41 88.25
CA THR A 382 18.95 97.70 88.47
C THR A 382 18.68 98.00 89.95
N LYS A 383 18.43 96.97 90.78
CA LYS A 383 18.26 97.15 92.23
C LYS A 383 19.60 97.49 92.89
N MET A 384 20.70 96.84 92.51
CA MET A 384 22.04 97.12 93.05
C MET A 384 22.53 98.51 92.69
N GLU A 385 22.33 98.95 91.44
CA GLU A 385 22.70 100.29 90.96
C GLU A 385 22.03 101.39 91.82
N ARG A 386 20.75 101.20 92.18
CA ARG A 386 20.02 102.10 93.10
C ARG A 386 20.49 102.04 94.56
N VAL A 387 21.07 100.91 95.00
CA VAL A 387 21.71 100.83 96.31
C VAL A 387 23.02 101.59 96.29
N GLY A 388 23.82 101.50 95.22
CA GLY A 388 25.01 102.34 95.00
C GLY A 388 24.71 103.84 95.09
N GLU A 389 23.73 104.33 94.33
CA GLU A 389 23.29 105.74 94.40
C GLU A 389 22.81 106.15 95.83
N THR A 390 22.27 105.21 96.60
CA THR A 390 21.90 105.46 98.01
C THR A 390 23.12 105.52 98.93
N LEU A 391 24.16 104.72 98.68
CA LEU A 391 25.41 104.74 99.43
C LEU A 391 26.22 106.02 99.16
N ASP A 392 26.25 106.51 97.93
CA ASP A 392 26.80 107.82 97.58
C ASP A 392 26.20 108.92 98.46
N VAL A 393 24.86 108.96 98.55
CA VAL A 393 24.13 109.93 99.38
C VAL A 393 24.43 109.76 100.87
N ILE A 394 24.61 108.53 101.36
CA ILE A 394 25.01 108.26 102.75
C ILE A 394 26.44 108.74 103.01
N SER A 395 27.36 108.51 102.07
CA SER A 395 28.76 108.96 102.14
C SER A 395 28.85 110.50 102.13
N ASP A 396 28.08 111.18 101.27
CA ASP A 396 27.93 112.64 101.24
C ASP A 396 27.36 113.18 102.57
N ILE A 397 26.35 112.52 103.15
CA ILE A 397 25.78 112.90 104.45
C ILE A 397 26.80 112.69 105.57
N ALA A 398 27.58 111.61 105.55
CA ALA A 398 28.63 111.34 106.51
C ALA A 398 29.77 112.37 106.41
N GLU A 399 30.21 112.71 105.19
CA GLU A 399 31.18 113.78 104.90
C GLU A 399 30.69 115.13 105.43
N GLN A 400 29.44 115.52 105.13
CA GLN A 400 28.84 116.75 105.65
C GLN A 400 28.69 116.73 107.17
N THR A 401 28.34 115.60 107.76
CA THR A 401 28.19 115.46 109.23
C THR A 401 29.53 115.56 109.93
N ASN A 402 30.59 114.95 109.39
CA ASN A 402 31.97 115.11 109.86
C ASN A 402 32.42 116.58 109.79
N LEU A 403 32.12 117.27 108.68
CA LEU A 403 32.44 118.69 108.49
C LEU A 403 31.65 119.59 109.47
N LEU A 404 30.38 119.29 109.74
CA LEU A 404 29.56 119.97 110.74
C LEU A 404 30.09 119.73 112.17
N ALA A 405 30.46 118.49 112.49
CA ALA A 405 31.04 118.11 113.78
C ALA A 405 32.41 118.78 114.01
N LEU A 406 33.26 118.83 112.98
CA LEU A 406 34.53 119.56 113.00
C LEU A 406 34.33 121.06 113.26
N ASN A 407 33.34 121.69 112.59
CA ASN A 407 32.98 123.09 112.85
C ASN A 407 32.44 123.30 114.28
N ALA A 408 31.63 122.37 114.79
CA ALA A 408 31.13 122.40 116.16
C ALA A 408 32.27 122.28 117.20
N ASN A 409 33.24 121.40 116.95
CA ASN A 409 34.46 121.25 117.76
C ASN A 409 35.30 122.55 117.77
N ILE A 410 35.47 123.21 116.61
CA ILE A 410 36.18 124.49 116.51
C ILE A 410 35.47 125.58 117.34
N GLU A 411 34.14 125.63 117.32
CA GLU A 411 33.38 126.63 118.06
C GLU A 411 33.27 126.30 119.57
N ALA A 412 33.25 125.02 119.94
CA ALA A 412 33.37 124.57 121.34
C ALA A 412 34.75 124.96 121.92
N ALA A 413 35.83 124.75 121.17
CA ALA A 413 37.18 125.17 121.55
C ALA A 413 37.32 126.72 121.66
N ARG A 414 36.52 127.49 120.92
CA ARG A 414 36.43 128.96 121.07
C ARG A 414 35.69 129.41 122.34
N ALA A 415 34.78 128.59 122.87
CA ALA A 415 34.00 128.92 124.06
C ALA A 415 34.74 128.64 125.39
N GLY A 416 35.89 127.96 125.37
CA GLY A 416 36.67 127.62 126.56
C GLY A 416 35.91 126.70 127.51
N ASP A 417 36.08 126.87 128.83
CA ASP A 417 35.46 126.05 129.89
C ASP A 417 33.92 125.92 129.80
N ALA A 418 33.24 126.79 129.05
CA ALA A 418 31.79 126.71 128.81
C ALA A 418 31.41 125.80 127.62
N GLY A 419 32.38 125.43 126.78
CA GLY A 419 32.25 124.60 125.58
C GLY A 419 32.58 123.12 125.78
N ASP A 420 33.24 122.72 126.87
CA ASP A 420 33.74 121.35 127.09
C ASP A 420 32.66 120.27 126.88
N GLY A 421 31.44 120.49 127.40
CA GLY A 421 30.32 119.56 127.21
C GLY A 421 29.79 119.48 125.77
N PHE A 422 29.99 120.54 124.97
CA PHE A 422 29.69 120.55 123.54
C PHE A 422 30.79 119.92 122.70
N ALA A 423 32.07 120.07 123.11
CA ALA A 423 33.21 119.42 122.45
C ALA A 423 33.09 117.90 122.50
N VAL A 424 32.73 117.32 123.66
CA VAL A 424 32.51 115.86 123.80
C VAL A 424 31.42 115.36 122.84
N VAL A 425 30.31 116.10 122.68
CA VAL A 425 29.24 115.71 121.75
C VAL A 425 29.68 115.90 120.29
N ALA A 426 30.49 116.92 119.99
CA ALA A 426 31.02 117.14 118.65
C ALA A 426 32.03 116.06 118.23
N ASP A 427 32.93 115.62 119.12
CA ASP A 427 33.84 114.49 118.87
C ASP A 427 33.08 113.15 118.73
N GLU A 428 32.02 112.92 119.51
CA GLU A 428 31.17 111.73 119.35
C GLU A 428 30.47 111.72 117.98
N VAL A 429 29.85 112.84 117.56
CA VAL A 429 29.21 112.96 116.24
C VAL A 429 30.24 112.88 115.11
N LYS A 430 31.46 113.38 115.32
CA LYS A 430 32.56 113.24 114.37
C LYS A 430 32.94 111.77 114.18
N THR A 431 33.10 111.04 115.29
CA THR A 431 33.46 109.62 115.29
C THR A 431 32.37 108.79 114.61
N LEU A 432 31.10 109.01 114.95
CA LEU A 432 29.96 108.36 114.31
C LEU A 432 29.87 108.65 112.79
N ALA A 433 30.28 109.85 112.36
CA ALA A 433 30.32 110.21 110.94
C ALA A 433 31.49 109.54 110.21
N GLU A 434 32.65 109.38 110.85
CA GLU A 434 33.79 108.63 110.32
C GLU A 434 33.45 107.12 110.23
N GLU A 435 32.85 106.52 111.27
CA GLU A 435 32.35 105.14 111.25
C GLU A 435 31.25 104.92 110.21
N SER A 436 30.35 105.90 110.02
CA SER A 436 29.30 105.83 108.98
C SER A 436 29.90 105.86 107.57
N LYS A 437 30.99 106.61 107.36
CA LYS A 437 31.70 106.67 106.08
C LYS A 437 32.46 105.38 105.79
N GLU A 438 33.12 104.82 106.81
CA GLU A 438 33.80 103.52 106.72
C GLU A 438 32.79 102.39 106.43
N SER A 439 31.66 102.37 107.13
CA SER A 439 30.57 101.41 106.89
C SER A 439 29.94 101.56 105.50
N ALA A 440 29.78 102.79 105.00
CA ALA A 440 29.26 103.03 103.65
C ALA A 440 30.21 102.48 102.58
N ALA A 441 31.53 102.66 102.75
CA ALA A 441 32.56 102.13 101.85
C ALA A 441 32.65 100.59 101.89
N GLU A 442 32.51 99.95 103.06
CA GLU A 442 32.44 98.48 103.16
C GLU A 442 31.20 97.92 102.44
N ILE A 443 30.06 98.60 102.53
CA ILE A 443 28.85 98.20 101.78
C ILE A 443 29.01 98.49 100.28
N GLU A 444 29.70 99.55 99.88
CA GLU A 444 30.02 99.89 98.48
C GLU A 444 30.89 98.79 97.83
N GLU A 445 31.89 98.26 98.54
CA GLU A 445 32.69 97.11 98.10
C GLU A 445 31.80 95.86 97.91
N ILE A 446 30.92 95.55 98.88
CA ILE A 446 29.96 94.43 98.78
C ILE A 446 28.98 94.58 97.60
N ILE A 447 28.51 95.79 97.31
CA ILE A 447 27.62 96.06 96.17
C ILE A 447 28.36 95.94 94.85
N THR A 448 29.62 96.38 94.78
CA THR A 448 30.47 96.24 93.59
C THR A 448 30.74 94.76 93.29
N ASP A 449 31.15 93.97 94.29
CA ASP A 449 31.33 92.52 94.16
C ASP A 449 30.03 91.81 93.72
N ALA A 450 28.88 92.25 94.23
CA ALA A 450 27.58 91.71 93.84
C ALA A 450 27.16 92.11 92.42
N GLN A 451 27.51 93.30 91.95
CA GLN A 451 27.31 93.73 90.57
C GLN A 451 28.19 92.90 89.62
N ASP A 452 29.48 92.74 89.90
CA ASP A 452 30.41 91.94 89.10
C ASP A 452 29.96 90.46 89.03
N GLN A 453 29.50 89.88 90.14
CA GLN A 453 28.90 88.54 90.13
C GLN A 453 27.61 88.46 89.31
N THR A 454 26.75 89.48 89.40
CA THR A 454 25.48 89.53 88.64
C THR A 454 25.76 89.62 87.13
N ALA A 455 26.73 90.42 86.72
CA ALA A 455 27.19 90.54 85.33
C ALA A 455 27.79 89.23 84.79
N ALA A 456 28.65 88.56 85.58
CA ALA A 456 29.22 87.26 85.22
C ALA A 456 28.14 86.17 85.07
N VAL A 457 27.13 86.16 85.95
CA VAL A 457 25.97 85.26 85.82
C VAL A 457 25.15 85.57 84.57
N ALA A 458 24.93 86.85 84.24
CA ALA A 458 24.23 87.24 83.01
C ALA A 458 24.97 86.80 81.73
N GLU A 459 26.30 86.95 81.68
CA GLU A 459 27.12 86.47 80.56
C GLU A 459 27.06 84.94 80.43
N GLN A 460 27.17 84.21 81.55
CA GLN A 460 27.08 82.76 81.54
C GLN A 460 25.70 82.25 81.12
N ILE A 461 24.61 82.91 81.53
CA ILE A 461 23.25 82.59 81.05
C ILE A 461 23.13 82.84 79.55
N ALA A 462 23.66 83.95 79.03
CA ALA A 462 23.63 84.26 77.60
C ALA A 462 24.40 83.22 76.77
N HIS A 463 25.54 82.74 77.27
CA HIS A 463 26.29 81.65 76.65
C HIS A 463 25.50 80.32 76.67
N THR A 464 24.92 79.95 77.81
CA THR A 464 24.10 78.73 77.94
C THR A 464 22.90 78.75 76.99
N ASN A 465 22.20 79.88 76.86
CA ASN A 465 21.11 80.02 75.88
C ASN A 465 21.58 79.80 74.43
N GLY A 466 22.82 80.18 74.10
CA GLY A 466 23.43 79.87 72.80
C GLY A 466 23.62 78.37 72.59
N GLU A 467 24.22 77.66 73.57
CA GLU A 467 24.41 76.20 73.49
C GLU A 467 23.08 75.42 73.46
N VAL A 468 22.06 75.90 74.19
CA VAL A 468 20.71 75.32 74.21
C VAL A 468 20.01 75.50 72.86
N ALA A 469 20.16 76.67 72.20
CA ALA A 469 19.62 76.91 70.87
C ALA A 469 20.32 76.05 69.80
N GLU A 470 21.65 75.96 69.82
CA GLU A 470 22.41 75.04 68.95
C GLU A 470 22.01 73.58 69.17
N GLY A 471 21.69 73.21 70.42
CA GLY A 471 21.13 71.90 70.76
C GLY A 471 19.72 71.66 70.20
N ALA A 472 18.86 72.68 70.18
CA ALA A 472 17.52 72.60 69.58
C ALA A 472 17.61 72.35 68.07
N ASP A 473 18.39 73.17 67.36
CA ASP A 473 18.61 73.07 65.92
C ASP A 473 19.17 71.69 65.54
N ALA A 474 20.05 71.12 66.38
CA ALA A 474 20.61 69.78 66.18
C ALA A 474 19.57 68.66 66.34
N VAL A 475 18.60 68.79 67.26
CA VAL A 475 17.51 67.81 67.41
C VAL A 475 16.48 67.95 66.28
N GLU A 476 16.13 69.18 65.88
CA GLU A 476 15.23 69.43 64.74
C GLU A 476 15.82 68.83 63.45
N THR A 477 17.14 68.96 63.24
CA THR A 477 17.89 68.30 62.15
C THR A 477 17.85 66.76 62.21
N VAL A 478 17.68 66.14 63.38
CA VAL A 478 17.52 64.68 63.53
C VAL A 478 16.07 64.26 63.22
N VAL A 479 15.08 65.06 63.61
CA VAL A 479 13.67 64.84 63.24
C VAL A 479 13.51 64.86 61.72
N ASP A 480 14.03 65.88 61.03
CA ASP A 480 14.03 65.97 59.55
C ASP A 480 14.62 64.71 58.89
N GLN A 481 15.72 64.17 59.45
CA GLN A 481 16.34 62.94 58.94
C GLN A 481 15.50 61.69 59.17
N LEU A 482 14.75 61.62 60.27
CA LEU A 482 13.85 60.51 60.55
C LEU A 482 12.60 60.54 59.64
N GLU A 483 12.09 61.72 59.31
CA GLU A 483 11.05 61.89 58.28
C GLU A 483 11.55 61.46 56.88
N GLU A 484 12.80 61.81 56.51
CA GLU A 484 13.40 61.33 55.25
C GLU A 484 13.57 59.79 55.23
N ILE A 485 13.91 59.18 56.37
CA ILE A 485 14.01 57.73 56.54
C ILE A 485 12.63 57.06 56.40
N GLU A 486 11.58 57.62 57.02
CA GLU A 486 10.21 57.14 56.91
C GLU A 486 9.74 57.12 55.45
N THR A 487 9.96 58.22 54.71
CA THR A 487 9.63 58.31 53.28
C THR A 487 10.47 57.36 52.41
N ALA A 488 11.66 56.95 52.85
CA ALA A 488 12.46 55.92 52.18
C ALA A 488 11.94 54.49 52.47
N ILE A 489 11.39 54.27 53.66
CA ILE A 489 10.75 53.04 54.09
C ILE A 489 9.42 52.81 53.35
N GLU A 490 8.56 53.83 53.21
CA GLU A 490 7.33 53.75 52.39
C GLU A 490 7.61 53.30 50.94
N LYS A 491 8.66 53.86 50.33
CA LYS A 491 9.10 53.47 48.96
C LYS A 491 9.60 52.03 48.92
N SER A 492 10.28 51.58 49.98
CA SER A 492 10.78 50.21 50.09
C SER A 492 9.64 49.20 50.25
N SER A 493 8.60 49.54 51.04
CA SER A 493 7.37 48.75 51.14
C SER A 493 6.65 48.66 49.79
N THR A 494 6.49 49.79 49.09
CA THR A 494 5.87 49.84 47.75
C THR A 494 6.62 48.94 46.75
N ALA A 495 7.95 49.05 46.69
CA ALA A 495 8.77 48.20 45.82
C ALA A 495 8.71 46.71 46.19
N THR A 496 8.60 46.40 47.49
CA THR A 496 8.45 45.02 47.98
C THR A 496 7.11 44.42 47.54
N ALA A 497 6.03 45.21 47.56
CA ALA A 497 4.74 44.79 47.02
C ALA A 497 4.77 44.54 45.50
N GLU A 498 5.41 45.43 44.72
CA GLU A 498 5.60 45.23 43.27
C GLU A 498 6.38 43.94 42.95
N VAL A 499 7.40 43.60 43.76
CA VAL A 499 8.14 42.34 43.62
C VAL A 499 7.26 41.14 44.01
N SER A 500 6.41 41.26 45.04
CA SER A 500 5.45 40.21 45.43
C SER A 500 4.47 39.88 44.29
N ASP A 501 3.89 40.91 43.66
CA ASP A 501 2.98 40.72 42.51
C ASP A 501 3.67 40.02 41.33
N ALA A 502 4.93 40.39 41.04
CA ALA A 502 5.72 39.77 39.98
C ALA A 502 6.06 38.29 40.27
N VAL A 503 6.37 37.95 41.53
CA VAL A 503 6.66 36.57 41.95
C VAL A 503 5.40 35.71 41.94
N GLU A 504 4.24 36.28 42.32
CA GLU A 504 2.94 35.63 42.16
C GLU A 504 2.58 35.33 40.69
N GLU A 505 2.89 36.24 39.77
CA GLU A 505 2.70 36.01 38.34
C GLU A 505 3.70 34.97 37.80
N GLN A 506 4.94 34.97 38.28
CA GLN A 506 5.92 33.94 37.97
C GLN A 506 5.46 32.54 38.42
N ALA A 507 4.87 32.41 39.61
CA ALA A 507 4.30 31.16 40.10
C ALA A 507 3.18 30.62 39.17
N LYS A 508 2.23 31.48 38.79
CA LYS A 508 1.14 31.14 37.85
C LYS A 508 1.67 30.71 36.47
N ASN A 509 2.75 31.33 36.01
CA ASN A 509 3.44 30.94 34.78
C ASN A 509 4.14 29.57 34.92
N MET A 510 4.71 29.26 36.09
CA MET A 510 5.31 27.93 36.36
C MET A 510 4.26 26.81 36.39
N ASP A 511 3.06 27.05 36.94
CA ASP A 511 1.95 26.09 36.87
C ASP A 511 1.60 25.76 35.40
N SER A 512 1.48 26.80 34.56
CA SER A 512 1.19 26.63 33.13
C SER A 512 2.33 25.97 32.36
N PHE A 513 3.59 26.23 32.75
CA PHE A 513 4.76 25.61 32.16
C PHE A 513 4.81 24.11 32.49
N THR A 514 4.60 23.74 33.75
CA THR A 514 4.54 22.35 34.21
C THR A 514 3.45 21.56 33.47
N SER A 515 2.24 22.12 33.35
CA SER A 515 1.16 21.50 32.56
C SER A 515 1.48 21.34 31.06
N THR A 516 2.41 22.14 30.53
CA THR A 516 2.91 22.01 29.15
C THR A 516 3.92 20.87 29.04
N LEU A 517 4.78 20.69 30.05
CA LEU A 517 5.70 19.54 30.14
C LEU A 517 4.96 18.22 30.31
N ASP A 518 3.92 18.15 31.16
CA ASP A 518 3.04 16.97 31.27
C ASP A 518 2.46 16.56 29.91
N SER A 519 2.11 17.56 29.09
CA SER A 519 1.56 17.36 27.74
C SER A 519 2.63 16.92 26.74
N ALA A 520 3.88 17.40 26.88
CA ALA A 520 5.01 16.99 26.06
C ALA A 520 5.44 15.55 26.35
N ALA A 521 5.53 15.17 27.63
CA ALA A 521 5.79 13.80 28.06
C ALA A 521 4.73 12.83 27.51
N SER A 522 3.44 13.18 27.67
CA SER A 522 2.33 12.40 27.10
C SER A 522 2.41 12.24 25.58
N MET A 523 2.87 13.29 24.88
CA MET A 523 3.04 13.28 23.42
C MET A 523 4.23 12.43 22.97
N SER A 524 5.31 12.41 23.75
CA SER A 524 6.45 11.51 23.54
C SER A 524 6.04 10.04 23.69
N GLU A 525 5.25 9.69 24.72
CA GLU A 525 4.71 8.34 24.89
C GLU A 525 3.80 7.93 23.71
N GLU A 526 2.94 8.84 23.23
CA GLU A 526 2.06 8.61 22.07
C GLU A 526 2.87 8.48 20.76
N LEU A 527 3.99 9.20 20.62
CA LEU A 527 4.88 9.14 19.47
C LEU A 527 5.62 7.80 19.41
N SER A 528 6.25 7.35 20.51
CA SER A 528 6.91 6.04 20.56
C SER A 528 5.91 4.88 20.35
N ALA A 529 4.67 5.00 20.83
CA ALA A 529 3.62 4.02 20.52
C ALA A 529 3.24 4.02 19.03
N SER A 530 3.18 5.19 18.40
CA SER A 530 2.90 5.34 16.96
C SER A 530 4.04 4.79 16.10
N VAL A 531 5.30 5.02 16.49
CA VAL A 531 6.50 4.45 15.86
C VAL A 531 6.44 2.92 15.86
N GLN A 532 6.06 2.31 16.98
CA GLN A 532 5.90 0.85 17.08
C GLN A 532 4.77 0.31 16.17
N GLU A 533 3.63 1.00 16.09
CA GLU A 533 2.53 0.60 15.20
C GLU A 533 2.93 0.72 13.71
N ILE A 534 3.59 1.81 13.32
CA ILE A 534 4.06 2.01 11.95
C ILE A 534 5.14 0.98 11.59
N SER A 535 6.08 0.70 12.49
CA SER A 535 7.13 -0.31 12.28
C SER A 535 6.54 -1.70 12.02
N ALA A 536 5.53 -2.12 12.80
CA ALA A 536 4.81 -3.36 12.57
C ALA A 536 4.02 -3.36 11.23
N GLY A 537 3.53 -2.19 10.81
CA GLY A 537 2.93 -2.00 9.49
C GLY A 537 3.93 -2.15 8.34
N LEU A 538 5.14 -1.61 8.49
CA LEU A 538 6.22 -1.72 7.51
C LEU A 538 6.71 -3.16 7.36
N GLU A 539 6.86 -3.92 8.44
CA GLU A 539 7.18 -5.36 8.37
C GLU A 539 6.13 -6.15 7.57
N GLN A 540 4.84 -5.84 7.78
CA GLN A 540 3.75 -6.44 7.01
C GLN A 540 3.78 -6.02 5.54
N GLN A 541 4.10 -4.75 5.25
CA GLN A 541 4.14 -4.26 3.88
C GLN A 541 5.35 -4.80 3.12
N ALA A 542 6.54 -4.89 3.72
CA ALA A 542 7.69 -5.59 3.16
C ALA A 542 7.34 -7.05 2.82
N THR A 543 6.71 -7.76 3.76
CA THR A 543 6.25 -9.16 3.55
C THR A 543 5.20 -9.28 2.43
N ALA A 544 4.39 -8.25 2.21
CA ALA A 544 3.42 -8.22 1.10
C ALA A 544 4.11 -7.93 -0.24
N THR A 545 5.12 -7.06 -0.27
CA THR A 545 5.92 -6.75 -1.45
C THR A 545 6.72 -7.96 -1.93
N ASP A 546 7.38 -8.70 -1.03
CA ASP A 546 8.03 -9.99 -1.32
C ASP A 546 7.06 -11.00 -1.98
N GLN A 547 5.80 -11.03 -1.51
CA GLN A 547 4.76 -11.89 -2.10
C GLN A 547 4.26 -11.40 -3.46
N VAL A 548 4.39 -10.11 -3.76
CA VAL A 548 4.05 -9.54 -5.07
C VAL A 548 5.16 -9.87 -6.07
N ALA A 549 6.43 -9.63 -5.73
CA ALA A 549 7.59 -10.01 -6.54
C ALA A 549 7.59 -11.52 -6.85
N GLY A 550 7.45 -12.37 -5.81
CA GLY A 550 7.37 -13.82 -6.00
C GLY A 550 6.13 -14.33 -6.74
N ARG A 551 5.12 -13.48 -6.99
CA ARG A 551 3.99 -13.76 -7.91
C ARG A 551 4.27 -13.29 -9.32
N ALA A 552 4.95 -12.16 -9.51
CA ALA A 552 5.47 -11.75 -10.82
C ALA A 552 6.34 -12.87 -11.39
N ASP A 553 7.36 -13.33 -10.65
CA ASP A 553 8.20 -14.48 -11.05
C ASP A 553 7.40 -15.71 -11.52
N GLN A 554 6.28 -16.01 -10.87
CA GLN A 554 5.39 -17.12 -11.26
C GLN A 554 4.57 -16.84 -12.51
N LEU A 555 4.18 -15.58 -12.76
CA LEU A 555 3.47 -15.17 -13.96
C LEU A 555 4.39 -15.22 -15.18
N SER A 556 5.59 -14.64 -15.11
CA SER A 556 6.59 -14.73 -16.19
C SER A 556 6.95 -16.18 -16.50
N ALA A 557 7.26 -17.01 -15.49
CA ALA A 557 7.51 -18.44 -15.69
C ALA A 557 6.30 -19.22 -16.27
N THR A 558 5.07 -18.77 -16.02
CA THR A 558 3.86 -19.34 -16.66
C THR A 558 3.73 -18.88 -18.11
N SER A 559 4.17 -17.67 -18.43
CA SER A 559 4.23 -17.16 -19.81
C SER A 559 5.27 -17.94 -20.62
N ASP A 560 6.48 -18.14 -20.08
CA ASP A 560 7.51 -18.99 -20.66
C ASP A 560 6.98 -20.41 -20.96
N GLU A 561 6.28 -21.04 -20.01
CA GLU A 561 5.70 -22.37 -20.23
C GLU A 561 4.59 -22.35 -21.31
N LEU A 562 3.84 -21.25 -21.43
CA LEU A 562 2.87 -21.06 -22.52
C LEU A 562 3.57 -20.93 -23.87
N TYR A 563 4.66 -20.15 -23.98
CA TYR A 563 5.48 -20.06 -25.19
C TYR A 563 6.05 -21.42 -25.60
N ASP A 564 6.73 -22.12 -24.68
CA ASP A 564 7.28 -23.46 -24.91
C ASP A 564 6.23 -24.48 -25.38
N ARG A 565 4.95 -24.30 -25.00
CA ARG A 565 3.83 -25.13 -25.43
C ARG A 565 3.25 -24.72 -26.78
N ILE A 566 3.26 -23.43 -27.12
CA ILE A 566 2.81 -22.91 -28.42
C ILE A 566 3.84 -23.26 -29.51
N ASP A 567 5.14 -23.15 -29.20
CA ASP A 567 6.24 -23.35 -30.17
C ASP A 567 6.39 -24.81 -30.64
N GLN A 568 5.73 -25.76 -29.94
CA GLN A 568 5.57 -27.14 -30.39
C GLN A 568 4.70 -27.28 -31.65
N PHE A 569 3.89 -26.27 -31.99
CA PHE A 569 3.04 -26.28 -33.18
C PHE A 569 3.71 -25.56 -34.36
N ARG A 570 3.82 -26.25 -35.51
CA ARG A 570 4.30 -25.60 -36.74
C ARG A 570 3.17 -24.81 -37.38
N LEU A 571 3.21 -23.50 -37.19
CA LEU A 571 2.35 -22.55 -37.87
C LEU A 571 2.87 -22.25 -39.29
N THR A 572 1.97 -21.91 -40.21
CA THR A 572 2.37 -21.45 -41.55
C THR A 572 3.20 -20.18 -41.41
N LYS A 573 4.39 -20.16 -42.03
CA LYS A 573 5.32 -19.01 -41.98
C LYS A 573 4.79 -17.83 -42.80
N ALA A 574 3.77 -17.17 -42.25
CA ALA A 574 3.06 -16.04 -42.82
C ALA A 574 2.76 -14.92 -41.80
N GLU A 575 3.12 -15.08 -40.51
CA GLU A 575 3.14 -13.95 -39.56
C GLU A 575 4.18 -14.07 -38.42
N SER A 576 5.19 -14.93 -38.56
CA SER A 576 6.42 -14.83 -37.75
C SER A 576 7.27 -13.67 -38.28
N ALA A 577 6.93 -12.47 -37.82
CA ALA A 577 7.74 -11.27 -37.96
C ALA A 577 8.07 -10.75 -36.55
N THR A 578 9.38 -10.66 -36.26
CA THR A 578 10.00 -9.93 -35.14
C THR A 578 9.57 -10.31 -33.71
N VAL A 579 10.27 -11.29 -33.13
CA VAL A 579 10.58 -11.37 -31.68
C VAL A 579 12.10 -11.25 -31.42
N ASP A 580 12.93 -11.35 -32.47
CA ASP A 580 14.40 -11.49 -32.45
C ASP A 580 15.18 -10.15 -32.33
N ASP A 581 14.64 -9.10 -31.69
CA ASP A 581 15.25 -7.76 -31.66
C ASP A 581 15.09 -6.99 -30.30
N VAL A 582 15.02 -7.72 -29.17
CA VAL A 582 15.05 -7.15 -27.80
C VAL A 582 16.10 -7.83 -26.89
N GLU A 583 17.34 -7.98 -27.39
CA GLU A 583 18.54 -8.18 -26.55
C GLU A 583 19.62 -7.16 -26.92
N GLU A 584 19.55 -5.96 -26.32
CA GLU A 584 20.70 -5.12 -25.87
C GLU A 584 20.22 -3.71 -25.53
N LYS A 585 19.91 -3.44 -24.25
CA LYS A 585 20.32 -2.18 -23.61
C LYS A 585 20.33 -2.15 -22.09
#